data_AF-A0A418WTW7-F1
#
_entry.id   AF-A0A418WTW7-F1
#
_cell.length_a   1.000
_cell.length_b   1.000
_cell.length_c   1.000
_cell.angle_alpha   90.00
_cell.angle_beta   90.00
_cell.angle_gamma   90.00
#
_symmetry.space_group_name_H-M   'P 1'
#
loop_
_entity.id
_entity.type
_entity.pdbx_description
1 polymer ?
#
loop_
_entity_poly.entity_id
_entity_poly.type
_entity_poly.pdbx_seq_one_letter_code
_entity_poly.pdbx_strand_id
1 'polypeptide(L)'
;MGTRRSVKARPANLNVASVEVARVELGRMRLLARAWAETIPEAQRVGQAVTFARRALEALAAEAAPLLVLGTPLAAPRGSLDPAALRLAAGIGTAAAALPVIEGLHLVTGLYPALLPGNTRSALGAFYTPPALTQRLLDQVTAEGLDWRTARILDPAAGGGAFLFQAAQRLRAALGPCEPAFAIQQIAARLLGLELDPHAAGLAQGALEILLADLTVAAGRPAPVLVRVCDALEEPPGESFDLVVGNPPYGRVTLTPDQRRRYARSLYGHANLYGVFTDIALRWAKADGFIAYLTPTSFLAGQYYAALRRLLAGQAPPVAIDFVHARRGVFEDVLQETMLAIYRKGAGPRRAQVHYLHVTTESEAQVTRNGTIGIPADGAAPWLAPRDPAHSALIARVELMPARLADWGYGVSTGPLVWNRFKPQLRDRPGGKATFPLIWAEAVTADGQFIFRAQKRNHAPYFKLEAGDEWLLVDRPCVLLQRTTAKEQARRLIAAELPADFIQAHGGVVVENHLNMIRPSGKPEVPPAVVAAILNSRIVDQVFRCMNGSVAVSAFELESLPLPDLADLAILRKLVAAGATQDRIEAECHRLYGGEAG
;
A
#
# COMPACT_ATOMS: atom_id res chain seq x y z
N MET A 1 -50.24 -8.50 37.01
CA MET A 1 -48.89 -9.07 37.22
C MET A 1 -48.37 -9.57 35.88
N GLY A 2 -47.63 -8.72 35.16
CA GLY A 2 -47.04 -9.07 33.86
C GLY A 2 -45.59 -9.52 34.06
N THR A 3 -45.30 -10.75 33.68
CA THR A 3 -43.98 -11.38 33.78
C THR A 3 -43.02 -10.72 32.78
N ARG A 4 -42.14 -9.85 33.28
CA ARG A 4 -40.93 -9.40 32.56
C ARG A 4 -40.07 -10.63 32.25
N ARG A 5 -40.06 -11.08 30.99
CA ARG A 5 -39.05 -12.03 30.51
C ARG A 5 -37.68 -11.35 30.61
N SER A 6 -36.83 -11.85 31.49
CA SER A 6 -35.45 -11.41 31.61
C SER A 6 -34.71 -11.69 30.30
N VAL A 7 -34.13 -10.65 29.72
CA VAL A 7 -33.18 -10.73 28.61
C VAL A 7 -31.99 -11.56 29.09
N LYS A 8 -31.78 -12.76 28.51
CA LYS A 8 -30.49 -13.44 28.68
C LYS A 8 -29.47 -12.62 27.90
N ALA A 9 -28.60 -11.92 28.64
CA ALA A 9 -27.39 -11.34 28.08
C ALA A 9 -26.59 -12.44 27.35
N ARG A 10 -25.93 -12.06 26.25
CA ARG A 10 -24.99 -12.90 25.50
C ARG A 10 -24.05 -13.62 26.49
N PRO A 11 -23.85 -14.95 26.39
CA PRO A 11 -22.87 -15.61 27.25
C PRO A 11 -21.50 -14.98 26.97
N ALA A 12 -20.86 -14.46 28.02
CA ALA A 12 -19.61 -13.72 27.93
C ALA A 12 -18.41 -14.59 27.48
N ASN A 13 -18.58 -15.91 27.37
CA ASN A 13 -17.55 -16.85 26.93
C ASN A 13 -18.11 -17.76 25.83
N LEU A 14 -17.82 -17.44 24.56
CA LEU A 14 -17.95 -18.41 23.47
C LEU A 14 -16.94 -19.55 23.73
N ASN A 15 -17.35 -20.80 23.57
CA ASN A 15 -16.43 -21.93 23.71
C ASN A 15 -15.40 -21.89 22.57
N VAL A 16 -14.10 -21.82 22.91
CA VAL A 16 -13.00 -21.71 21.94
C VAL A 16 -13.05 -22.83 20.90
N ALA A 17 -13.35 -24.06 21.30
CA ALA A 17 -13.44 -25.19 20.38
C ALA A 17 -14.61 -25.03 19.38
N SER A 18 -15.75 -24.47 19.80
CA SER A 18 -16.88 -24.24 18.89
C SER A 18 -16.62 -23.08 17.93
N VAL A 19 -15.90 -22.04 18.37
CA VAL A 19 -15.50 -20.92 17.50
C VAL A 19 -14.58 -21.39 16.40
N GLU A 20 -13.60 -22.24 16.72
CA GLU A 20 -12.65 -22.73 15.72
C GLU A 20 -13.32 -23.63 14.68
N VAL A 21 -14.27 -24.49 15.11
CA VAL A 21 -15.09 -25.28 14.18
C VAL A 21 -15.88 -24.37 13.25
N ALA A 22 -16.52 -23.32 13.78
CA ALA A 22 -17.28 -22.36 12.98
C ALA A 22 -16.39 -21.61 11.96
N ARG A 23 -15.15 -21.25 12.33
CA ARG A 23 -14.17 -20.63 11.42
C ARG A 23 -13.82 -21.56 10.25
N VAL A 24 -13.53 -22.81 10.54
CA VAL A 24 -13.18 -23.82 9.52
C VAL A 24 -14.36 -24.06 8.58
N GLU A 25 -15.56 -24.21 9.12
CA GLU A 25 -16.78 -24.40 8.32
C GLU A 25 -17.05 -23.19 7.42
N LEU A 26 -17.02 -21.99 7.99
CA LEU A 26 -17.22 -20.75 7.26
C LEU A 26 -16.17 -20.54 6.15
N GLY A 27 -14.91 -20.87 6.42
CA GLY A 27 -13.85 -20.85 5.42
C GLY A 27 -14.16 -21.76 4.22
N ARG A 28 -14.66 -22.98 4.46
CA ARG A 28 -15.10 -23.89 3.39
C ARG A 28 -16.30 -23.34 2.62
N MET A 29 -17.28 -22.78 3.32
CA MET A 29 -18.48 -22.21 2.66
C MET A 29 -18.14 -20.98 1.81
N ARG A 30 -17.20 -20.12 2.26
CA ARG A 30 -16.70 -18.99 1.47
C ARG A 30 -15.99 -19.45 0.20
N LEU A 31 -15.20 -20.53 0.26
CA LEU A 31 -14.59 -21.14 -0.93
C LEU A 31 -15.66 -21.64 -1.92
N LEU A 32 -16.70 -22.31 -1.42
CA LEU A 32 -17.83 -22.75 -2.24
C LEU A 32 -18.58 -21.56 -2.86
N ALA A 33 -18.78 -20.47 -2.11
CA ALA A 33 -19.44 -19.27 -2.62
C ALA A 33 -18.64 -18.65 -3.77
N ARG A 34 -17.31 -18.61 -3.68
CA ARG A 34 -16.45 -18.13 -4.78
C ARG A 34 -16.52 -19.02 -6.00
N ALA A 35 -16.43 -20.34 -5.80
CA ALA A 35 -16.57 -21.29 -6.89
C ALA A 35 -17.93 -21.13 -7.60
N TRP A 36 -19.01 -20.93 -6.82
CA TRP A 36 -20.33 -20.61 -7.36
C TRP A 36 -20.32 -19.30 -8.16
N ALA A 37 -19.76 -18.21 -7.63
CA ALA A 37 -19.73 -16.93 -8.33
C ALA A 37 -18.99 -16.99 -9.67
N GLU A 38 -17.95 -17.83 -9.79
CA GLU A 38 -17.24 -18.04 -11.06
C GLU A 38 -18.10 -18.73 -12.13
N THR A 39 -19.14 -19.48 -11.74
CA THR A 39 -20.11 -20.05 -12.69
C THR A 39 -21.12 -19.04 -13.21
N ILE A 40 -21.22 -17.86 -12.59
CA ILE A 40 -22.18 -16.82 -12.94
C ILE A 40 -21.60 -15.94 -14.06
N PRO A 41 -22.36 -15.66 -15.14
CA PRO A 41 -21.96 -14.72 -16.17
C PRO A 41 -21.61 -13.34 -15.59
N GLU A 42 -20.51 -12.74 -16.04
CA GLU A 42 -19.99 -11.47 -15.47
C GLU A 42 -21.06 -10.37 -15.42
N ALA A 43 -21.91 -10.27 -16.45
CA ALA A 43 -23.00 -9.28 -16.54
C ALA A 43 -24.05 -9.39 -15.42
N GLN A 44 -24.19 -10.57 -14.79
CA GLN A 44 -25.13 -10.82 -13.69
C GLN A 44 -24.43 -10.88 -12.33
N ARG A 45 -23.10 -11.04 -12.32
CA ARG A 45 -22.31 -11.37 -11.12
C ARG A 45 -22.39 -10.29 -10.05
N VAL A 46 -22.39 -9.02 -10.43
CA VAL A 46 -22.52 -7.89 -9.47
C VAL A 46 -23.82 -8.00 -8.69
N GLY A 47 -24.95 -8.12 -9.41
CA GLY A 47 -26.27 -8.18 -8.78
C GLY A 47 -26.43 -9.39 -7.86
N GLN A 48 -25.99 -10.56 -8.32
CA GLN A 48 -26.04 -11.79 -7.52
C GLN A 48 -25.10 -11.73 -6.30
N ALA A 49 -23.92 -11.12 -6.42
CA ALA A 49 -23.00 -10.92 -5.29
C ALA A 49 -23.65 -10.08 -4.17
N VAL A 50 -24.34 -8.99 -4.52
CA VAL A 50 -25.07 -8.15 -3.56
C VAL A 50 -26.19 -8.96 -2.89
N THR A 51 -27.02 -9.64 -3.68
CA THR A 51 -28.12 -10.46 -3.14
C THR A 51 -27.60 -11.55 -2.20
N PHE A 52 -26.48 -12.18 -2.56
CA PHE A 52 -25.83 -13.22 -1.76
C PHE A 52 -25.32 -12.68 -0.43
N ALA A 53 -24.55 -11.59 -0.46
CA ALA A 53 -24.03 -10.95 0.75
C ALA A 53 -25.15 -10.43 1.65
N ARG A 54 -26.20 -9.84 1.06
CA ARG A 54 -27.38 -9.38 1.79
C ARG A 54 -28.10 -10.54 2.48
N ARG A 55 -28.28 -11.66 1.78
CA ARG A 55 -28.93 -12.85 2.35
C ARG A 55 -28.15 -13.43 3.52
N ALA A 56 -26.82 -13.48 3.41
CA ALA A 56 -25.96 -13.89 4.52
C ALA A 56 -26.07 -12.93 5.71
N LEU A 57 -26.15 -11.62 5.46
CA LEU A 57 -26.33 -10.61 6.50
C LEU A 57 -27.68 -10.74 7.23
N GLU A 58 -28.75 -11.03 6.51
CA GLU A 58 -30.08 -11.30 7.09
C GLU A 58 -30.07 -12.55 7.98
N ALA A 59 -29.43 -13.63 7.53
CA ALA A 59 -29.30 -14.85 8.33
C ALA A 59 -28.44 -14.63 9.58
N LEU A 60 -27.34 -13.86 9.46
CA LEU A 60 -26.54 -13.47 10.62
C LEU A 60 -27.38 -12.66 11.62
N ALA A 61 -28.17 -11.68 11.16
CA ALA A 61 -29.03 -10.89 12.03
C ALA A 61 -30.10 -11.73 12.73
N ALA A 62 -30.73 -12.66 12.02
CA ALA A 62 -31.76 -13.54 12.60
C ALA A 62 -31.20 -14.36 13.78
N GLU A 63 -29.96 -14.81 13.70
CA GLU A 63 -29.29 -15.56 14.77
C GLU A 63 -28.71 -14.66 15.87
N ALA A 64 -28.00 -13.60 15.49
CA ALA A 64 -27.25 -12.74 16.42
C ALA A 64 -28.14 -11.70 17.12
N ALA A 65 -29.24 -11.29 16.49
CA ALA A 65 -30.13 -10.23 16.93
C ALA A 65 -31.59 -10.49 16.49
N PRO A 66 -32.26 -11.53 17.01
CA PRO A 66 -33.57 -11.99 16.53
C PRO A 66 -34.72 -10.97 16.69
N LEU A 67 -34.54 -9.95 17.54
CA LEU A 67 -35.50 -8.86 17.73
C LEU A 67 -35.24 -7.66 16.81
N LEU A 68 -34.14 -7.67 16.05
CA LEU A 68 -33.80 -6.64 15.09
C LEU A 68 -34.59 -6.86 13.81
N VAL A 69 -35.26 -5.80 13.35
CA VAL A 69 -35.74 -5.71 11.97
C VAL A 69 -34.71 -4.91 11.20
N LEU A 70 -33.95 -5.59 10.33
CA LEU A 70 -32.97 -4.92 9.47
C LEU A 70 -33.64 -3.93 8.53
N GLY A 71 -33.05 -2.74 8.41
CA GLY A 71 -33.47 -1.70 7.49
C GLY A 71 -33.46 -2.13 6.03
N THR A 72 -34.14 -1.34 5.20
CA THR A 72 -34.09 -1.50 3.75
C THR A 72 -32.69 -1.17 3.23
N PRO A 73 -32.12 -1.97 2.31
CA PRO A 73 -30.83 -1.66 1.69
C PRO A 73 -30.81 -0.26 1.05
N LEU A 74 -29.66 0.43 1.13
CA LEU A 74 -29.46 1.75 0.51
C LEU A 74 -29.54 1.72 -1.03
N ALA A 75 -29.28 0.56 -1.64
CA ALA A 75 -29.60 0.27 -3.03
C ALA A 75 -30.19 -1.12 -3.17
N ALA A 76 -31.22 -1.24 -4.01
CA ALA A 76 -31.90 -2.51 -4.25
C ALA A 76 -30.96 -3.50 -4.99
N PRO A 77 -30.78 -4.72 -4.49
CA PRO A 77 -30.09 -5.76 -5.25
C PRO A 77 -30.85 -6.05 -6.55
N ARG A 78 -30.11 -6.36 -7.62
CA ARG A 78 -30.67 -6.79 -8.90
C ARG A 78 -30.37 -8.27 -9.11
N GLY A 79 -31.40 -9.06 -9.46
CA GLY A 79 -31.26 -10.49 -9.74
C GLY A 79 -31.69 -11.39 -8.58
N SER A 80 -31.95 -12.66 -8.92
CA SER A 80 -32.36 -13.70 -7.99
C SER A 80 -31.24 -14.70 -7.77
N LEU A 81 -31.25 -15.33 -6.60
CA LEU A 81 -30.38 -16.46 -6.29
C LEU A 81 -31.16 -17.75 -6.51
N ASP A 82 -30.49 -18.77 -7.03
CA ASP A 82 -31.05 -20.12 -7.04
C ASP A 82 -31.19 -20.67 -5.59
N PRO A 83 -32.00 -21.72 -5.37
CA PRO A 83 -32.21 -22.27 -4.03
C PRO A 83 -30.94 -22.78 -3.33
N ALA A 84 -29.93 -23.23 -4.08
CA ALA A 84 -28.68 -23.70 -3.49
C ALA A 84 -27.83 -22.51 -3.01
N ALA A 85 -27.71 -21.47 -3.82
CA ALA A 85 -27.04 -20.22 -3.45
C ALA A 85 -27.72 -19.54 -2.25
N LEU A 86 -29.05 -19.53 -2.20
CA LEU A 86 -29.82 -19.03 -1.04
C LEU A 86 -29.48 -19.78 0.25
N ARG A 87 -29.42 -21.11 0.21
CA ARG A 87 -29.06 -21.94 1.37
C ARG A 87 -27.61 -21.73 1.77
N LEU A 88 -26.70 -21.63 0.82
CA LEU A 88 -25.28 -21.37 1.09
C LEU A 88 -25.08 -20.01 1.75
N ALA A 89 -25.70 -18.95 1.21
CA ALA A 89 -25.66 -17.62 1.80
C ALA A 89 -26.23 -17.60 3.23
N ALA A 90 -27.40 -18.22 3.44
CA ALA A 90 -28.00 -18.32 4.77
C ALA A 90 -27.10 -19.08 5.76
N GLY A 91 -26.56 -20.22 5.34
CA GLY A 91 -25.66 -21.01 6.18
C GLY A 91 -24.37 -20.27 6.53
N ILE A 92 -23.82 -19.47 5.61
CA ILE A 92 -22.68 -18.57 5.90
C ILE A 92 -23.05 -17.57 7.00
N GLY A 93 -24.22 -16.94 6.91
CA GLY A 93 -24.71 -16.02 7.93
C GLY A 93 -24.88 -16.67 9.31
N THR A 94 -25.48 -17.86 9.35
CA THR A 94 -25.64 -18.66 10.58
C THR A 94 -24.30 -19.05 11.20
N ALA A 95 -23.35 -19.55 10.39
CA ALA A 95 -22.02 -19.90 10.87
C ALA A 95 -21.26 -18.67 11.39
N ALA A 96 -21.37 -17.53 10.69
CA ALA A 96 -20.76 -16.28 11.10
C ALA A 96 -21.32 -15.73 12.43
N ALA A 97 -22.59 -16.02 12.77
CA ALA A 97 -23.19 -15.63 14.05
C ALA A 97 -22.57 -16.34 15.27
N ALA A 98 -21.90 -17.48 15.06
CA ALA A 98 -21.17 -18.21 16.10
C ALA A 98 -19.78 -17.61 16.41
N LEU A 99 -19.31 -16.65 15.61
CA LEU A 99 -18.03 -15.97 15.78
C LEU A 99 -18.14 -14.71 16.64
N PRO A 100 -17.00 -14.15 17.12
CA PRO A 100 -16.99 -12.79 17.65
C PRO A 100 -17.65 -11.82 16.67
N VAL A 101 -18.51 -10.92 17.18
CA VAL A 101 -19.41 -10.12 16.32
C VAL A 101 -18.68 -9.38 15.20
N ILE A 102 -17.53 -8.76 15.49
CA ILE A 102 -16.77 -8.01 14.47
C ILE A 102 -16.20 -8.94 13.39
N GLU A 103 -15.72 -10.12 13.78
CA GLU A 103 -15.21 -11.14 12.87
C GLU A 103 -16.33 -11.65 11.96
N GLY A 104 -17.49 -12.01 12.53
CA GLY A 104 -18.66 -12.44 11.75
C GLY A 104 -19.17 -11.37 10.78
N LEU A 105 -19.27 -10.11 11.21
CA LEU A 105 -19.67 -9.00 10.36
C LEU A 105 -18.67 -8.77 9.21
N HIS A 106 -17.36 -8.78 9.51
CA HIS A 106 -16.32 -8.63 8.49
C HIS A 106 -16.40 -9.72 7.42
N LEU A 107 -16.55 -10.98 7.84
CA LEU A 107 -16.60 -12.13 6.94
C LEU A 107 -17.84 -12.10 6.04
N VAL A 108 -18.98 -11.66 6.56
CA VAL A 108 -20.22 -11.53 5.79
C VAL A 108 -20.18 -10.33 4.84
N THR A 109 -19.77 -9.14 5.29
CA THR A 109 -19.68 -7.99 4.37
C THR A 109 -18.58 -8.20 3.32
N GLY A 110 -17.51 -8.90 3.66
CA GLY A 110 -16.43 -9.32 2.77
C GLY A 110 -16.84 -10.32 1.68
N LEU A 111 -18.03 -10.94 1.76
CA LEU A 111 -18.57 -11.74 0.66
C LEU A 111 -18.77 -10.91 -0.60
N TYR A 112 -19.28 -9.68 -0.46
CA TYR A 112 -19.59 -8.84 -1.61
C TYR A 112 -18.38 -8.64 -2.53
N PRO A 113 -17.26 -8.07 -2.08
CA PRO A 113 -16.09 -7.91 -2.95
C PRO A 113 -15.51 -9.25 -3.41
N ALA A 114 -15.56 -10.29 -2.57
CA ALA A 114 -15.02 -11.61 -2.92
C ALA A 114 -15.77 -12.31 -4.06
N LEU A 115 -17.03 -11.92 -4.32
CA LEU A 115 -17.89 -12.51 -5.34
C LEU A 115 -18.00 -11.63 -6.61
N LEU A 116 -17.40 -10.44 -6.63
CA LEU A 116 -17.40 -9.54 -7.79
C LEU A 116 -16.50 -10.08 -8.93
N PRO A 117 -16.76 -9.70 -10.20
CA PRO A 117 -15.79 -9.87 -11.28
C PRO A 117 -14.46 -9.18 -10.93
N GLY A 118 -13.34 -9.80 -11.30
CA GLY A 118 -12.00 -9.26 -10.97
C GLY A 118 -11.76 -7.82 -11.45
N ASN A 119 -12.25 -7.50 -12.65
CA ASN A 119 -12.17 -6.15 -13.22
C ASN A 119 -13.00 -5.13 -12.43
N THR A 120 -14.23 -5.50 -12.05
CA THR A 120 -15.12 -4.65 -11.24
C THR A 120 -14.55 -4.42 -9.85
N ARG A 121 -14.09 -5.48 -9.18
CA ARG A 121 -13.44 -5.40 -7.86
C ARG A 121 -12.23 -4.46 -7.89
N SER A 122 -11.41 -4.56 -8.93
CA SER A 122 -10.23 -3.70 -9.12
C SER A 122 -10.62 -2.25 -9.40
N ALA A 123 -11.64 -2.01 -10.23
CA ALA A 123 -12.12 -0.67 -10.56
C ALA A 123 -12.75 0.06 -9.35
N LEU A 124 -13.44 -0.67 -8.48
CA LEU A 124 -14.02 -0.16 -7.25
C LEU A 124 -12.99 -0.03 -6.11
N GLY A 125 -11.81 -0.66 -6.23
CA GLY A 125 -10.84 -0.72 -5.13
C GLY A 125 -11.36 -1.51 -3.91
N ALA A 126 -12.25 -2.48 -4.12
CA ALA A 126 -12.98 -3.15 -3.03
C ALA A 126 -12.13 -4.25 -2.36
N PHE A 127 -11.15 -3.85 -1.55
CA PHE A 127 -10.28 -4.73 -0.76
C PHE A 127 -10.51 -4.50 0.72
N TYR A 128 -11.14 -5.47 1.39
CA TYR A 128 -11.57 -5.27 2.78
C TYR A 128 -10.48 -5.62 3.77
N THR A 129 -10.31 -4.74 4.76
CA THR A 129 -9.25 -4.80 5.76
C THR A 129 -9.55 -5.85 6.82
N PRO A 130 -8.66 -6.82 7.05
CA PRO A 130 -8.81 -7.82 8.11
C PRO A 130 -8.96 -7.19 9.50
N PRO A 131 -9.77 -7.78 10.40
CA PRO A 131 -9.97 -7.31 11.77
C PRO A 131 -8.66 -7.09 12.55
N ALA A 132 -7.65 -7.95 12.35
CA ALA A 132 -6.35 -7.81 12.99
C ALA A 132 -5.67 -6.46 12.68
N LEU A 133 -5.79 -5.99 11.43
CA LEU A 133 -5.19 -4.73 10.98
C LEU A 133 -6.00 -3.53 11.48
N THR A 134 -7.34 -3.60 11.41
CA THR A 134 -8.20 -2.50 11.89
C THR A 134 -8.07 -2.32 13.40
N GLN A 135 -8.01 -3.42 14.15
CA GLN A 135 -7.78 -3.41 15.59
C GLN A 135 -6.42 -2.80 15.92
N ARG A 136 -5.34 -3.29 15.30
CA ARG A 136 -3.98 -2.78 15.53
C ARG A 136 -3.89 -1.28 15.32
N LEU A 137 -4.45 -0.78 14.21
CA LEU A 137 -4.40 0.65 13.87
C LEU A 137 -5.14 1.51 14.92
N LEU A 138 -6.33 1.11 15.33
CA LEU A 138 -7.11 1.84 16.33
C LEU A 138 -6.53 1.73 17.75
N ASP A 139 -5.90 0.62 18.09
CA ASP A 139 -5.18 0.47 19.36
C ASP A 139 -3.98 1.42 19.42
N GLN A 140 -3.24 1.56 18.31
CA GLN A 140 -2.15 2.52 18.23
C GLN A 140 -2.64 3.98 18.32
N VAL A 141 -3.75 4.33 17.65
CA VAL A 141 -4.35 5.67 17.79
C VAL A 141 -4.78 5.94 19.24
N THR A 142 -5.30 4.92 19.94
CA THR A 142 -5.63 5.01 21.36
C THR A 142 -4.39 5.27 22.21
N ALA A 143 -3.30 4.54 21.95
CA ALA A 143 -2.03 4.70 22.64
C ALA A 143 -1.39 6.08 22.40
N GLU A 144 -1.63 6.68 21.24
CA GLU A 144 -1.20 8.05 20.91
C GLU A 144 -2.10 9.15 21.53
N GLY A 145 -3.17 8.77 22.24
CA GLY A 145 -3.93 9.64 23.13
C GLY A 145 -5.29 10.11 22.61
N LEU A 146 -5.89 9.45 21.60
CA LEU A 146 -7.26 9.77 21.19
C LEU A 146 -8.27 9.51 22.33
N ASP A 147 -9.06 10.52 22.68
CA ASP A 147 -10.14 10.39 23.67
C ASP A 147 -11.44 9.87 23.04
N TRP A 148 -11.67 8.57 23.14
CA TRP A 148 -12.89 7.90 22.65
C TRP A 148 -14.19 8.40 23.30
N ARG A 149 -14.14 9.11 24.43
CA ARG A 149 -15.33 9.68 25.08
C ARG A 149 -15.89 10.87 24.31
N THR A 150 -15.06 11.55 23.51
CA THR A 150 -15.45 12.78 22.78
C THR A 150 -15.16 12.70 21.29
N ALA A 151 -14.32 11.77 20.85
CA ALA A 151 -13.84 11.71 19.47
C ALA A 151 -14.97 11.56 18.44
N ARG A 152 -14.86 12.34 17.35
CA ARG A 152 -15.62 12.20 16.11
C ARG A 152 -14.74 11.49 15.07
N ILE A 153 -15.28 10.44 14.48
CA ILE A 153 -14.58 9.49 13.63
C ILE A 153 -15.18 9.52 12.23
N LEU A 154 -14.31 9.57 11.22
CA LEU A 154 -14.66 9.44 9.81
C LEU A 154 -13.93 8.25 9.18
N ASP A 155 -14.64 7.46 8.39
CA ASP A 155 -14.04 6.67 7.32
C ASP A 155 -14.50 7.20 5.94
N PRO A 156 -13.63 7.83 5.13
CA PRO A 156 -14.03 8.44 3.87
C PRO A 156 -14.16 7.43 2.72
N ALA A 157 -13.79 6.16 2.93
CA ALA A 157 -13.92 5.07 1.96
C ALA A 157 -14.30 3.79 2.71
N ALA A 158 -15.49 3.81 3.32
CA ALA A 158 -15.89 2.88 4.35
C ALA A 158 -16.01 1.42 3.87
N GLY A 159 -16.23 1.19 2.57
CA GLY A 159 -16.45 -0.12 1.99
C GLY A 159 -17.52 -0.89 2.76
N GLY A 160 -17.16 -2.10 3.22
CA GLY A 160 -18.02 -2.94 4.05
C GLY A 160 -18.00 -2.62 5.54
N GLY A 161 -17.48 -1.47 5.96
CA GLY A 161 -17.59 -0.94 7.33
C GLY A 161 -16.56 -1.44 8.34
N ALA A 162 -15.46 -2.07 7.90
CA ALA A 162 -14.51 -2.74 8.79
C ALA A 162 -13.95 -1.83 9.92
N PHE A 163 -13.58 -0.58 9.59
CA PHE A 163 -13.16 0.40 10.61
C PHE A 163 -14.32 0.96 11.41
N LEU A 164 -15.49 1.14 10.79
CA LEU A 164 -16.69 1.66 11.46
C LEU A 164 -17.15 0.72 12.58
N PHE A 165 -17.11 -0.59 12.39
CA PHE A 165 -17.51 -1.55 13.41
C PHE A 165 -16.63 -1.45 14.66
N GLN A 166 -15.32 -1.41 14.43
CA GLN A 166 -14.31 -1.30 15.48
C GLN A 166 -14.35 0.06 16.20
N ALA A 167 -14.60 1.15 15.46
CA ALA A 167 -14.80 2.48 16.03
C ALA A 167 -16.09 2.57 16.84
N ALA A 168 -17.21 2.06 16.32
CA ALA A 168 -18.50 2.01 17.03
C ALA A 168 -18.38 1.27 18.36
N GLN A 169 -17.68 0.14 18.38
CA GLN A 169 -17.46 -0.63 19.60
C GLN A 169 -16.64 0.14 20.65
N ARG A 170 -15.59 0.86 20.22
CA ARG A 170 -14.76 1.69 21.11
C ARG A 170 -15.53 2.92 21.64
N LEU A 171 -16.28 3.61 20.77
CA LEU A 171 -17.16 4.70 21.18
C LEU A 171 -18.21 4.22 22.20
N ARG A 172 -18.82 3.06 21.95
CA ARG A 172 -19.78 2.43 22.88
C ARG A 172 -19.13 2.08 24.22
N ALA A 173 -17.96 1.46 24.20
CA ALA A 173 -17.23 1.10 25.42
C ALA A 173 -16.84 2.33 26.24
N ALA A 174 -16.40 3.41 25.58
CA ALA A 174 -15.99 4.65 26.23
C ALA A 174 -17.14 5.43 26.87
N LEU A 175 -18.39 5.23 26.42
CA LEU A 175 -19.57 5.81 27.06
C LEU A 175 -19.88 5.17 28.42
N GLY A 176 -19.43 3.93 28.65
CA GLY A 176 -19.80 3.16 29.83
C GLY A 176 -21.30 2.86 29.93
N PRO A 177 -21.79 2.43 31.11
CA PRO A 177 -23.21 2.21 31.33
C PRO A 177 -24.00 3.52 31.19
N CYS A 178 -24.86 3.60 30.19
CA CYS A 178 -25.73 4.75 29.94
C CYS A 178 -27.07 4.31 29.34
N GLU A 179 -28.01 5.25 29.24
CA GLU A 179 -29.32 4.98 28.65
C GLU A 179 -29.17 4.63 27.14
N PRO A 180 -29.82 3.56 26.64
CA PRO A 180 -29.62 3.10 25.27
C PRO A 180 -29.88 4.16 24.18
N ALA A 181 -30.92 4.98 24.32
CA ALA A 181 -31.21 6.03 23.35
C ALA A 181 -30.14 7.14 23.36
N PHE A 182 -29.59 7.48 24.52
CA PHE A 182 -28.42 8.36 24.65
C PHE A 182 -27.20 7.75 23.95
N ALA A 183 -26.90 6.47 24.16
CA ALA A 183 -25.78 5.80 23.51
C ALA A 183 -25.90 5.86 21.97
N ILE A 184 -27.09 5.57 21.43
CA ILE A 184 -27.38 5.66 20.00
C ILE A 184 -27.14 7.08 19.48
N GLN A 185 -27.67 8.09 20.16
CA GLN A 185 -27.50 9.49 19.75
C GLN A 185 -26.03 9.91 19.75
N GLN A 186 -25.26 9.47 20.74
CA GLN A 186 -23.84 9.75 20.83
C GLN A 186 -23.04 9.05 19.72
N ILE A 187 -23.39 7.82 19.35
CA ILE A 187 -22.75 7.14 18.21
C ILE A 187 -23.11 7.83 16.90
N ALA A 188 -24.38 8.18 16.69
CA ALA A 188 -24.86 8.88 15.50
C ALA A 188 -24.16 10.22 15.26
N ALA A 189 -23.87 10.98 16.32
CA ALA A 189 -23.21 12.29 16.22
C ALA A 189 -21.70 12.20 15.95
N ARG A 190 -21.09 11.04 16.18
CA ARG A 190 -19.62 10.88 16.27
C ARG A 190 -19.03 9.87 15.31
N LEU A 191 -19.83 9.12 14.57
CA LEU A 191 -19.34 8.13 13.61
C LEU A 191 -19.97 8.37 12.25
N LEU A 192 -19.12 8.53 11.22
CA LEU A 192 -19.55 8.68 9.84
C LEU A 192 -18.67 7.84 8.90
N GLY A 193 -19.31 7.05 8.04
CA GLY A 193 -18.70 6.44 6.87
C GLY A 193 -19.18 7.12 5.60
N LEU A 194 -18.29 7.32 4.64
CA LEU A 194 -18.63 7.67 3.26
C LEU A 194 -18.27 6.51 2.36
N GLU A 195 -19.13 6.21 1.40
CA GLU A 195 -18.87 5.13 0.45
C GLU A 195 -19.46 5.48 -0.91
N LEU A 196 -18.69 5.24 -1.98
CA LEU A 196 -19.09 5.52 -3.35
C LEU A 196 -20.06 4.46 -3.87
N ASP A 197 -19.80 3.18 -3.56
CA ASP A 197 -20.68 2.08 -3.95
C ASP A 197 -21.88 1.93 -2.99
N PRO A 198 -23.11 2.21 -3.45
CA PRO A 198 -24.28 2.11 -2.59
C PRO A 198 -24.55 0.70 -2.06
N HIS A 199 -24.04 -0.35 -2.71
CA HIS A 199 -24.21 -1.73 -2.24
C HIS A 199 -23.28 -2.04 -1.07
N ALA A 200 -21.99 -1.72 -1.16
CA ALA A 200 -21.06 -1.78 -0.04
C ALA A 200 -21.55 -0.93 1.14
N ALA A 201 -22.01 0.30 0.88
CA ALA A 201 -22.57 1.19 1.90
C ALA A 201 -23.76 0.57 2.63
N GLY A 202 -24.68 -0.05 1.88
CA GLY A 202 -25.85 -0.73 2.46
C GLY A 202 -25.49 -1.94 3.31
N LEU A 203 -24.47 -2.72 2.92
CA LEU A 203 -23.97 -3.84 3.71
C LEU A 203 -23.29 -3.37 5.00
N ALA A 204 -22.49 -2.30 4.92
CA ALA A 204 -21.86 -1.67 6.09
C ALA A 204 -22.90 -1.12 7.06
N GLN A 205 -23.92 -0.43 6.55
CA GLN A 205 -25.03 0.08 7.36
C GLN A 205 -25.75 -1.07 8.06
N GLY A 206 -26.20 -2.11 7.33
CA GLY A 206 -26.89 -3.25 7.94
C GLY A 206 -26.06 -4.01 8.98
N ALA A 207 -24.74 -4.11 8.78
CA ALA A 207 -23.83 -4.66 9.77
C ALA A 207 -23.71 -3.79 11.04
N LEU A 208 -23.74 -2.46 10.91
CA LEU A 208 -23.82 -1.55 12.06
C LEU A 208 -25.17 -1.68 12.80
N GLU A 209 -26.27 -1.92 12.10
CA GLU A 209 -27.57 -2.18 12.74
C GLU A 209 -27.52 -3.44 13.62
N ILE A 210 -26.89 -4.51 13.13
CA ILE A 210 -26.66 -5.74 13.90
C ILE A 210 -25.77 -5.46 15.12
N LEU A 211 -24.69 -4.70 14.92
CA LEU A 211 -23.75 -4.38 16.00
C LEU A 211 -24.40 -3.58 17.13
N LEU A 212 -25.37 -2.72 16.78
CA LEU A 212 -26.08 -1.82 17.70
C LEU A 212 -27.46 -2.35 18.12
N ALA A 213 -27.80 -3.59 17.74
CA ALA A 213 -29.14 -4.15 17.91
C ALA A 213 -29.61 -4.18 19.37
N ASP A 214 -28.70 -4.44 20.30
CA ASP A 214 -28.99 -4.44 21.74
C ASP A 214 -29.46 -3.06 22.22
N LEU A 215 -28.82 -2.00 21.74
CA LEU A 215 -29.19 -0.63 22.07
C LEU A 215 -30.50 -0.21 21.38
N THR A 216 -30.65 -0.50 20.09
CA THR A 216 -31.80 -0.05 19.29
C THR A 216 -33.10 -0.72 19.74
N VAL A 217 -33.05 -2.03 20.02
CA VAL A 217 -34.18 -2.78 20.58
C VAL A 217 -34.53 -2.27 21.97
N ALA A 218 -33.54 -2.04 22.85
CA ALA A 218 -33.80 -1.54 24.20
C ALA A 218 -34.34 -0.10 24.21
N ALA A 219 -33.90 0.75 23.29
CA ALA A 219 -34.38 2.13 23.14
C ALA A 219 -35.74 2.20 22.43
N GLY A 220 -36.18 1.14 21.75
CA GLY A 220 -37.34 1.18 20.86
C GLY A 220 -37.16 2.18 19.69
N ARG A 221 -35.91 2.35 19.21
CA ARG A 221 -35.56 3.31 18.15
C ARG A 221 -34.81 2.59 17.02
N PRO A 222 -35.00 3.00 15.76
CA PRO A 222 -34.19 2.48 14.67
C PRO A 222 -32.71 2.83 14.86
N ALA A 223 -31.84 2.04 14.26
CA ALA A 223 -30.43 2.39 14.15
C ALA A 223 -30.26 3.71 13.38
N PRO A 224 -29.30 4.55 13.76
CA PRO A 224 -28.99 5.77 13.00
C PRO A 224 -28.35 5.40 11.66
N VAL A 225 -28.51 6.27 10.66
CA VAL A 225 -27.75 6.18 9.40
C VAL A 225 -26.33 6.65 9.67
N LEU A 226 -25.39 5.71 9.60
CA LEU A 226 -23.97 5.93 9.90
C LEU A 226 -23.09 5.91 8.65
N VAL A 227 -23.64 5.44 7.52
CA VAL A 227 -22.94 5.38 6.23
C VAL A 227 -23.71 6.20 5.20
N ARG A 228 -23.02 7.14 4.55
CA ARG A 228 -23.56 7.99 3.48
C ARG A 228 -23.01 7.54 2.13
N VAL A 229 -23.91 7.36 1.16
CA VAL A 229 -23.53 7.12 -0.24
C VAL A 229 -23.13 8.45 -0.89
N CYS A 230 -21.86 8.62 -1.22
CA CYS A 230 -21.35 9.81 -1.90
C CYS A 230 -19.95 9.59 -2.47
N ASP A 231 -19.54 10.43 -3.42
CA ASP A 231 -18.15 10.50 -3.87
C ASP A 231 -17.34 11.42 -2.95
N ALA A 232 -16.49 10.83 -2.10
CA ALA A 232 -15.63 11.58 -1.18
C ALA A 232 -14.69 12.57 -1.88
N LEU A 233 -14.39 12.40 -3.18
CA LEU A 233 -13.60 13.36 -3.95
C LEU A 233 -14.36 14.67 -4.20
N GLU A 234 -15.69 14.63 -4.18
CA GLU A 234 -16.59 15.76 -4.42
C GLU A 234 -17.13 16.40 -3.15
N GLU A 235 -17.05 15.71 -2.03
CA GLU A 235 -17.52 16.23 -0.75
C GLU A 235 -16.67 17.44 -0.30
N PRO A 236 -17.31 18.53 0.16
CA PRO A 236 -16.60 19.71 0.62
C PRO A 236 -15.76 19.38 1.87
N PRO A 237 -14.53 19.90 1.97
CA PRO A 237 -13.71 19.68 3.14
C PRO A 237 -14.31 20.32 4.40
N GLY A 238 -14.16 19.65 5.55
CA GLY A 238 -14.58 20.19 6.84
C GLY A 238 -13.79 19.61 8.01
N GLU A 239 -12.98 20.44 8.66
CA GLU A 239 -12.15 20.07 9.83
C GLU A 239 -13.00 19.77 11.06
N SER A 240 -13.57 18.57 11.09
CA SER A 240 -14.65 18.22 12.02
C SER A 240 -14.47 16.89 12.72
N PHE A 241 -13.42 16.14 12.37
CA PHE A 241 -13.14 14.81 12.91
C PHE A 241 -11.84 14.79 13.72
N ASP A 242 -11.88 14.14 14.88
CA ASP A 242 -10.73 13.89 15.74
C ASP A 242 -9.90 12.71 15.23
N LEU A 243 -10.54 11.81 14.45
CA LEU A 243 -9.89 10.73 13.72
C LEU A 243 -10.49 10.59 12.33
N VAL A 244 -9.64 10.64 11.30
CA VAL A 244 -9.95 10.11 9.97
C VAL A 244 -9.20 8.79 9.81
N VAL A 245 -9.93 7.69 9.65
CA VAL A 245 -9.38 6.32 9.59
C VAL A 245 -9.86 5.63 8.32
N GLY A 246 -9.14 4.64 7.81
CA GLY A 246 -9.62 3.90 6.65
C GLY A 246 -8.55 3.09 5.92
N ASN A 247 -9.02 2.38 4.90
CA ASN A 247 -8.20 1.77 3.86
C ASN A 247 -8.58 2.42 2.53
N PRO A 248 -7.96 3.55 2.15
CA PRO A 248 -8.34 4.26 0.93
C PRO A 248 -8.11 3.40 -0.32
N PRO A 249 -8.84 3.62 -1.42
CA PRO A 249 -8.67 2.83 -2.65
C PRO A 249 -7.29 3.05 -3.28
N TYR A 250 -6.73 1.98 -3.85
CA TYR A 250 -5.40 2.00 -4.48
C TYR A 250 -5.56 1.99 -6.01
N GLY A 251 -4.87 2.91 -6.69
CA GLY A 251 -4.85 2.88 -8.15
C GLY A 251 -4.61 4.24 -8.77
N ARG A 252 -4.04 4.22 -9.97
CA ARG A 252 -3.91 5.42 -10.79
C ARG A 252 -5.31 5.91 -11.16
N VAL A 253 -5.54 7.20 -11.01
CA VAL A 253 -6.81 7.85 -11.37
C VAL A 253 -6.57 9.04 -12.30
N THR A 254 -7.49 9.22 -13.23
CA THR A 254 -7.57 10.43 -14.05
C THR A 254 -8.55 11.39 -13.38
N LEU A 255 -8.02 12.42 -12.74
CA LEU A 255 -8.82 13.47 -12.12
C LEU A 255 -9.35 14.45 -13.17
N THR A 256 -10.56 14.96 -12.96
CA THR A 256 -11.07 16.10 -13.72
C THR A 256 -10.18 17.34 -13.52
N PRO A 257 -10.23 18.35 -14.40
CA PRO A 257 -9.48 19.59 -14.20
C PRO A 257 -9.77 20.25 -12.83
N ASP A 258 -11.01 20.17 -12.36
CA ASP A 258 -11.47 20.78 -11.11
C ASP A 258 -10.94 20.01 -9.89
N GLN A 259 -11.04 18.67 -9.92
CA GLN A 259 -10.43 17.80 -8.92
C GLN A 259 -8.91 18.00 -8.86
N ARG A 260 -8.24 18.08 -10.02
CA ARG A 260 -6.78 18.32 -10.06
C ARG A 260 -6.41 19.68 -9.45
N ARG A 261 -7.20 20.74 -9.69
CA ARG A 261 -7.01 22.04 -9.01
C ARG A 261 -7.26 21.93 -7.51
N ARG A 262 -8.34 21.25 -7.10
CA ARG A 262 -8.71 21.02 -5.68
C ARG A 262 -7.59 20.32 -4.90
N TYR A 263 -6.99 19.27 -5.48
CA TYR A 263 -5.97 18.43 -4.85
C TYR A 263 -4.52 18.79 -5.25
N ALA A 264 -4.30 19.91 -5.94
CA ALA A 264 -2.98 20.27 -6.50
C ALA A 264 -1.84 20.24 -5.47
N ARG A 265 -2.12 20.57 -4.20
CA ARG A 265 -1.11 20.64 -3.12
C ARG A 265 -0.45 19.30 -2.77
N SER A 266 -1.10 18.18 -3.06
CA SER A 266 -0.60 16.82 -2.76
C SER A 266 -0.17 16.07 -4.02
N LEU A 267 -0.35 16.66 -5.21
CA LEU A 267 -0.17 16.00 -6.49
C LEU A 267 1.15 16.39 -7.16
N TYR A 268 1.83 15.39 -7.69
CA TYR A 268 2.91 15.55 -8.67
C TYR A 268 2.70 14.53 -9.79
N GLY A 269 2.69 14.95 -11.06
CA GLY A 269 2.47 14.07 -12.20
C GLY A 269 1.11 13.34 -12.20
N HIS A 270 1.13 12.01 -12.16
CA HIS A 270 -0.08 11.17 -12.14
C HIS A 270 -0.61 11.02 -10.71
N ALA A 271 -1.94 11.10 -10.57
CA ALA A 271 -2.60 10.91 -9.30
C ALA A 271 -2.78 9.42 -8.99
N ASN A 272 -2.66 9.08 -7.71
CA ASN A 272 -3.09 7.80 -7.15
C ASN A 272 -4.15 8.07 -6.09
N LEU A 273 -5.21 7.27 -6.08
CA LEU A 273 -6.36 7.46 -5.19
C LEU A 273 -5.95 7.54 -3.71
N TYR A 274 -5.10 6.63 -3.20
CA TYR A 274 -4.75 6.67 -1.78
C TYR A 274 -4.01 7.96 -1.38
N GLY A 275 -3.25 8.56 -2.31
CA GLY A 275 -2.61 9.86 -2.10
C GLY A 275 -3.63 11.01 -2.06
N VAL A 276 -4.64 10.97 -2.94
CA VAL A 276 -5.77 11.93 -2.94
C VAL A 276 -6.58 11.79 -1.65
N PHE A 277 -6.90 10.57 -1.23
CA PHE A 277 -7.62 10.29 0.02
C PHE A 277 -6.82 10.67 1.28
N THR A 278 -5.49 10.64 1.22
CA THR A 278 -4.64 11.18 2.29
C THR A 278 -4.77 12.70 2.39
N ASP A 279 -4.88 13.42 1.26
CA ASP A 279 -5.20 14.84 1.27
C ASP A 279 -6.64 15.13 1.75
N ILE A 280 -7.61 14.30 1.39
CA ILE A 280 -8.98 14.37 1.93
C ILE A 280 -8.93 14.25 3.47
N ALA A 281 -8.21 13.26 3.99
CA ALA A 281 -8.07 13.05 5.43
C ALA A 281 -7.47 14.27 6.15
N LEU A 282 -6.42 14.85 5.58
CA LEU A 282 -5.78 16.08 6.10
C LEU A 282 -6.75 17.26 6.17
N ARG A 283 -7.73 17.34 5.27
CA ARG A 283 -8.73 18.41 5.23
C ARG A 283 -9.89 18.19 6.19
N TRP A 284 -10.14 16.95 6.58
CA TRP A 284 -11.28 16.58 7.44
C TRP A 284 -10.88 16.40 8.90
N ALA A 285 -9.62 16.05 9.15
CA ALA A 285 -9.03 16.04 10.48
C ALA A 285 -8.98 17.47 11.06
N LYS A 286 -9.43 17.61 12.30
CA LYS A 286 -9.25 18.82 13.10
C LYS A 286 -7.77 19.12 13.34
N ALA A 287 -7.47 20.34 13.78
CA ALA A 287 -6.20 20.61 14.46
C ALA A 287 -6.01 19.61 15.62
N ASP A 288 -4.79 19.08 15.75
CA ASP A 288 -4.44 18.01 16.69
C ASP A 288 -5.16 16.66 16.47
N GLY A 289 -5.93 16.53 15.39
CA GLY A 289 -6.60 15.29 15.01
C GLY A 289 -5.66 14.25 14.40
N PHE A 290 -6.12 13.01 14.38
CA PHE A 290 -5.39 11.87 13.85
C PHE A 290 -5.84 11.51 12.44
N ILE A 291 -4.88 11.07 11.63
CA ILE A 291 -5.13 10.39 10.35
C ILE A 291 -4.49 9.01 10.47
N ALA A 292 -5.27 7.95 10.31
CA ALA A 292 -4.80 6.58 10.52
C ALA A 292 -5.19 5.72 9.33
N TYR A 293 -4.25 5.40 8.45
CA TYR A 293 -4.53 4.68 7.21
C TYR A 293 -3.71 3.41 7.01
N LEU A 294 -4.32 2.45 6.34
CA LEU A 294 -3.63 1.36 5.65
C LEU A 294 -3.31 1.81 4.21
N THR A 295 -2.03 1.95 3.85
CA THR A 295 -1.63 2.45 2.52
C THR A 295 -0.46 1.66 1.94
N PRO A 296 -0.24 1.68 0.61
CA PRO A 296 0.98 1.16 0.00
C PRO A 296 2.23 1.92 0.47
N THR A 297 3.35 1.22 0.60
CA THR A 297 4.64 1.83 1.01
C THR A 297 5.29 2.68 -0.09
N SER A 298 4.76 2.65 -1.32
CA SER A 298 5.33 3.37 -2.47
C SER A 298 5.45 4.88 -2.28
N PHE A 299 4.66 5.51 -1.39
CA PHE A 299 4.80 6.93 -1.12
C PHE A 299 6.07 7.29 -0.33
N LEU A 300 6.70 6.34 0.37
CA LEU A 300 7.90 6.61 1.17
C LEU A 300 9.04 7.16 0.31
N ALA A 301 9.15 6.73 -0.95
CA ALA A 301 10.21 7.18 -1.85
C ALA A 301 9.75 7.59 -3.26
N GLY A 302 8.56 7.21 -3.72
CA GLY A 302 8.15 7.48 -5.10
C GLY A 302 8.06 8.97 -5.44
N GLN A 303 8.57 9.37 -6.61
CA GLN A 303 8.58 10.77 -7.05
C GLN A 303 7.17 11.39 -7.13
N TYR A 304 6.17 10.61 -7.58
CA TYR A 304 4.76 11.03 -7.65
C TYR A 304 4.16 11.43 -6.30
N TYR A 305 4.80 11.05 -5.19
CA TYR A 305 4.38 11.37 -3.83
C TYR A 305 5.24 12.43 -3.15
N ALA A 306 6.17 13.08 -3.85
CA ALA A 306 7.03 14.13 -3.30
C ALA A 306 6.21 15.29 -2.69
N ALA A 307 5.16 15.74 -3.40
CA ALA A 307 4.24 16.76 -2.90
C ALA A 307 3.47 16.30 -1.65
N LEU A 308 3.00 15.05 -1.63
CA LEU A 308 2.31 14.46 -0.48
C LEU A 308 3.25 14.32 0.74
N ARG A 309 4.48 13.83 0.55
CA ARG A 309 5.47 13.75 1.65
C ARG A 309 5.75 15.12 2.25
N ARG A 310 5.91 16.15 1.41
CA ARG A 310 6.11 17.52 1.88
C ARG A 310 4.92 18.04 2.67
N LEU A 311 3.70 17.72 2.22
CA LEU A 311 2.48 18.08 2.93
C LEU A 311 2.39 17.41 4.31
N LEU A 312 2.65 16.10 4.38
CA LEU A 312 2.69 15.35 5.64
C LEU A 312 3.78 15.88 6.57
N ALA A 313 4.99 16.12 6.06
CA ALA A 313 6.09 16.68 6.82
C ALA A 313 5.76 18.02 7.49
N GLY A 314 5.04 18.90 6.79
CA GLY A 314 4.69 20.22 7.31
C GLY A 314 3.39 20.29 8.12
N GLN A 315 2.44 19.38 7.90
CA GLN A 315 1.09 19.49 8.51
C GLN A 315 0.71 18.33 9.40
N ALA A 316 1.19 17.12 9.15
CA ALA A 316 0.83 15.93 9.92
C ALA A 316 1.97 14.91 9.86
N PRO A 317 3.07 15.11 10.61
CA PRO A 317 4.16 14.16 10.65
C PRO A 317 3.66 12.80 11.18
N PRO A 318 4.29 11.68 10.77
CA PRO A 318 3.90 10.38 11.26
C PRO A 318 4.27 10.27 12.75
N VAL A 319 3.44 9.55 13.49
CA VAL A 319 3.64 9.25 14.92
C VAL A 319 3.96 7.76 15.14
N ALA A 320 3.43 6.89 14.28
CA ALA A 320 3.71 5.46 14.26
C ALA A 320 3.52 4.89 12.83
N ILE A 321 4.34 3.89 12.47
CA ILE A 321 4.24 3.14 11.20
C ILE A 321 4.44 1.65 11.47
N ASP A 322 3.57 0.80 10.94
CA ASP A 322 3.70 -0.65 11.00
C ASP A 322 3.69 -1.26 9.60
N PHE A 323 4.79 -1.90 9.19
CA PHE A 323 4.86 -2.64 7.93
C PHE A 323 4.07 -3.94 8.00
N VAL A 324 3.13 -4.12 7.08
CA VAL A 324 2.26 -5.30 7.07
C VAL A 324 2.92 -6.41 6.25
N HIS A 325 3.13 -7.56 6.90
CA HIS A 325 3.58 -8.80 6.26
C HIS A 325 2.52 -9.89 6.47
N ALA A 326 1.65 -10.06 5.49
CA ALA A 326 0.56 -11.03 5.54
C ALA A 326 0.92 -12.34 4.81
N ARG A 327 0.46 -13.47 5.35
CA ARG A 327 0.46 -14.74 4.61
C ARG A 327 -0.45 -14.65 3.39
N ARG A 328 -0.07 -15.35 2.32
CA ARG A 328 -0.88 -15.43 1.09
C ARG A 328 -2.30 -15.90 1.43
N GLY A 329 -3.31 -15.14 1.00
CA GLY A 329 -4.73 -15.45 1.23
C GLY A 329 -5.37 -14.80 2.46
N VAL A 330 -4.60 -14.12 3.33
CA VAL A 330 -5.16 -13.39 4.50
C VAL A 330 -5.54 -11.95 4.13
N PHE A 331 -4.74 -11.31 3.27
CA PHE A 331 -5.05 -10.01 2.68
C PHE A 331 -5.07 -10.18 1.17
N GLU A 332 -6.23 -10.54 0.64
CA GLU A 332 -6.37 -11.09 -0.70
C GLU A 332 -6.01 -10.10 -1.81
N ASP A 333 -5.26 -10.59 -2.80
CA ASP A 333 -4.94 -9.91 -4.06
C ASP A 333 -4.23 -8.55 -3.94
N VAL A 334 -3.74 -8.19 -2.74
CA VAL A 334 -2.85 -7.04 -2.56
C VAL A 334 -1.42 -7.46 -2.90
N LEU A 335 -1.01 -7.19 -4.14
CA LEU A 335 0.35 -7.42 -4.65
C LEU A 335 1.38 -6.40 -4.12
N GLN A 336 0.92 -5.34 -3.47
CA GLN A 336 1.76 -4.24 -3.01
C GLN A 336 2.09 -4.41 -1.52
N GLU A 337 3.31 -4.06 -1.13
CA GLU A 337 3.62 -3.93 0.28
C GLU A 337 2.83 -2.76 0.88
N THR A 338 2.14 -3.03 1.98
CA THR A 338 1.31 -2.04 2.68
C THR A 338 1.84 -1.78 4.09
N MET A 339 1.42 -0.66 4.65
CA MET A 339 1.71 -0.29 6.02
C MET A 339 0.51 0.40 6.66
N LEU A 340 0.38 0.22 7.97
CA LEU A 340 -0.45 1.05 8.80
C LEU A 340 0.37 2.29 9.18
N ALA A 341 -0.18 3.48 8.98
CA ALA A 341 0.49 4.73 9.33
C ALA A 341 -0.47 5.65 10.06
N ILE A 342 0.02 6.23 11.16
CA ILE A 342 -0.71 7.22 11.93
C ILE A 342 0.05 8.54 11.81
N TYR A 343 -0.70 9.60 11.51
CA TYR A 343 -0.23 10.97 11.45
C TYR A 343 -1.02 11.82 12.42
N ARG A 344 -0.39 12.87 12.96
CA ARG A 344 -1.06 13.80 13.88
C ARG A 344 -0.97 15.22 13.34
N LYS A 345 -2.12 15.78 12.99
CA LYS A 345 -2.20 17.09 12.34
C LYS A 345 -1.80 18.21 13.31
N GLY A 346 -0.87 19.08 12.92
CA GLY A 346 -0.34 20.16 13.75
C GLY A 346 0.74 19.72 14.73
N ALA A 347 1.12 18.44 14.79
CA ALA A 347 2.24 17.99 15.60
C ALA A 347 3.58 18.46 15.01
N GLY A 348 4.57 18.70 15.88
CA GLY A 348 5.95 18.90 15.46
C GLY A 348 6.60 17.59 14.97
N PRO A 349 7.63 17.66 14.11
CA PRO A 349 8.32 16.48 13.62
C PRO A 349 8.99 15.75 14.78
N ARG A 350 8.73 14.44 14.89
CA ARG A 350 9.43 13.51 15.77
C ARG A 350 9.74 12.24 15.02
N ARG A 351 10.67 11.43 15.53
CA ARG A 351 10.85 10.08 14.99
C ARG A 351 9.63 9.23 15.34
N ALA A 352 9.04 8.58 14.34
CA ALA A 352 7.93 7.66 14.52
C ALA A 352 8.45 6.26 14.82
N GLN A 353 7.78 5.55 15.72
CA GLN A 353 8.10 4.16 16.01
C GLN A 353 7.70 3.29 14.82
N VAL A 354 8.61 2.40 14.40
CA VAL A 354 8.35 1.43 13.34
C VAL A 354 8.17 0.04 13.92
N HIS A 355 7.18 -0.72 13.43
CA HIS A 355 7.02 -2.14 13.73
C HIS A 355 6.88 -2.95 12.44
N TYR A 356 7.12 -4.26 12.56
CA TYR A 356 6.67 -5.26 11.61
C TYR A 356 5.46 -5.99 12.17
N LEU A 357 4.43 -6.11 11.35
CA LEU A 357 3.18 -6.78 11.69
C LEU A 357 3.05 -8.04 10.84
N HIS A 358 3.32 -9.20 11.44
CA HIS A 358 3.12 -10.48 10.79
C HIS A 358 1.69 -10.97 11.00
N VAL A 359 0.85 -10.87 9.97
CA VAL A 359 -0.55 -11.29 10.03
C VAL A 359 -0.65 -12.80 9.78
N THR A 360 -1.06 -13.55 10.81
CA THR A 360 -1.16 -15.01 10.77
C THR A 360 -2.52 -15.48 10.29
N THR A 361 -3.59 -14.79 10.70
CA THR A 361 -4.99 -15.03 10.31
C THR A 361 -5.73 -13.70 10.14
N GLU A 362 -6.99 -13.69 9.68
CA GLU A 362 -7.76 -12.45 9.57
C GLU A 362 -7.94 -11.72 10.93
N SER A 363 -7.87 -12.45 12.06
CA SER A 363 -8.08 -11.94 13.42
C SER A 363 -6.81 -11.86 14.27
N GLU A 364 -5.66 -12.41 13.80
CA GLU A 364 -4.42 -12.47 14.59
C GLU A 364 -3.22 -11.88 13.85
N ALA A 365 -2.41 -11.11 14.58
CA ALA A 365 -1.14 -10.60 14.09
C ALA A 365 -0.09 -10.52 15.20
N GLN A 366 1.16 -10.79 14.85
CA GLN A 366 2.33 -10.68 15.72
C GLN A 366 3.08 -9.38 15.41
N VAL A 367 3.47 -8.66 16.47
CA VAL A 367 4.13 -7.35 16.36
C VAL A 367 5.60 -7.48 16.75
N THR A 368 6.50 -7.06 15.87
CA THR A 368 7.94 -6.96 16.13
C THR A 368 8.36 -5.50 16.08
N ARG A 369 8.97 -4.99 17.16
CA ARG A 369 9.47 -3.61 17.21
C ARG A 369 10.70 -3.47 16.32
N ASN A 370 10.73 -2.45 15.45
CA ASN A 370 11.70 -2.35 14.38
C ASN A 370 12.30 -0.95 14.20
N GLY A 371 12.90 -0.37 15.24
CA GLY A 371 13.59 0.93 15.11
C GLY A 371 12.64 2.12 14.91
N THR A 372 13.12 3.21 14.32
CA THR A 372 12.34 4.45 14.13
C THR A 372 12.61 5.10 12.78
N ILE A 373 11.63 5.84 12.27
CA ILE A 373 11.71 6.61 11.01
C ILE A 373 11.66 8.11 11.31
N GLY A 374 12.54 8.88 10.68
CA GLY A 374 12.57 10.34 10.74
C GLY A 374 12.04 10.96 9.45
N ILE A 375 11.60 12.22 9.54
CA ILE A 375 11.33 13.04 8.35
C ILE A 375 12.62 13.75 7.96
N PRO A 376 13.07 13.65 6.70
CA PRO A 376 14.21 14.41 6.21
C PRO A 376 13.97 15.93 6.25
N ALA A 377 15.06 16.70 6.29
CA ALA A 377 14.97 18.17 6.27
C ALA A 377 14.26 18.71 5.01
N ASP A 378 14.53 18.14 3.84
CA ASP A 378 13.65 18.32 2.68
C ASP A 378 12.44 17.39 2.82
N GLY A 379 11.28 17.94 3.14
CA GLY A 379 10.05 17.18 3.29
C GLY A 379 9.61 16.40 2.05
N ALA A 380 10.16 16.67 0.86
CA ALA A 380 9.91 15.87 -0.34
C ALA A 380 10.88 14.70 -0.53
N ALA A 381 11.99 14.65 0.21
CA ALA A 381 12.96 13.57 0.09
C ALA A 381 12.35 12.22 0.55
N PRO A 382 12.90 11.08 0.09
CA PRO A 382 12.47 9.78 0.56
C PRO A 382 12.64 9.59 2.07
N TRP A 383 11.70 8.88 2.69
CA TRP A 383 11.78 8.52 4.10
C TRP A 383 12.44 7.14 4.24
N LEU A 384 13.44 7.05 5.12
CA LEU A 384 14.18 5.82 5.36
C LEU A 384 13.56 5.03 6.50
N ALA A 385 12.97 3.89 6.17
CA ALA A 385 12.30 3.04 7.13
C ALA A 385 13.11 1.76 7.37
N PRO A 386 13.49 1.45 8.63
CA PRO A 386 14.21 0.22 8.93
C PRO A 386 13.39 -1.00 8.50
N ARG A 387 14.08 -1.96 7.86
CA ARG A 387 13.50 -3.26 7.46
C ARG A 387 13.86 -4.42 8.40
N ASP A 388 14.75 -4.14 9.34
CA ASP A 388 15.30 -5.04 10.35
C ASP A 388 15.80 -4.14 11.50
N PRO A 389 15.84 -4.59 12.77
CA PRO A 389 16.29 -3.75 13.87
C PRO A 389 17.71 -3.20 13.66
N ALA A 390 18.61 -3.98 13.04
CA ALA A 390 19.99 -3.59 12.76
C ALA A 390 20.10 -2.40 11.80
N HIS A 391 19.10 -2.17 10.94
CA HIS A 391 19.10 -1.03 10.01
C HIS A 391 19.02 0.33 10.71
N SER A 392 18.66 0.39 12.01
CA SER A 392 18.53 1.66 12.72
C SER A 392 19.86 2.44 12.78
N ALA A 393 20.97 1.74 13.04
CA ALA A 393 22.30 2.36 13.08
C ALA A 393 22.75 2.83 11.69
N LEU A 394 22.48 2.02 10.66
CA LEU A 394 22.75 2.36 9.27
C LEU A 394 21.96 3.61 8.85
N ILE A 395 20.66 3.67 9.15
CA ILE A 395 19.78 4.81 8.84
C ILE A 395 20.32 6.09 9.50
N ALA A 396 20.66 6.04 10.78
CA ALA A 396 21.23 7.19 11.49
C ALA A 396 22.52 7.71 10.83
N ARG A 397 23.33 6.82 10.25
CA ARG A 397 24.54 7.21 9.52
C ARG A 397 24.22 7.83 8.16
N VAL A 398 23.34 7.21 7.37
CA VAL A 398 23.04 7.69 6.01
C VAL A 398 22.20 8.96 5.99
N GLU A 399 21.42 9.22 7.04
CA GLU A 399 20.72 10.51 7.23
C GLU A 399 21.71 11.69 7.32
N LEU A 400 22.97 11.44 7.71
CA LEU A 400 24.04 12.44 7.81
C LEU A 400 24.89 12.54 6.53
N MET A 401 24.68 11.68 5.54
CA MET A 401 25.49 11.67 4.32
C MET A 401 25.08 12.81 3.37
N PRO A 402 26.01 13.75 3.06
CA PRO A 402 25.66 14.96 2.33
C PRO A 402 25.51 14.72 0.82
N ALA A 403 26.25 13.76 0.26
CA ALA A 403 26.37 13.60 -1.17
C ALA A 403 25.25 12.74 -1.79
N ARG A 404 24.96 13.04 -3.06
CA ARG A 404 24.09 12.33 -3.98
C ARG A 404 24.82 12.11 -5.31
N LEU A 405 24.19 11.37 -6.24
CA LEU A 405 24.78 11.13 -7.57
C LEU A 405 25.12 12.44 -8.29
N ALA A 406 24.30 13.49 -8.10
CA ALA A 406 24.54 14.82 -8.67
C ALA A 406 25.88 15.42 -8.22
N ASP A 407 26.24 15.26 -6.94
CA ASP A 407 27.50 15.77 -6.38
C ASP A 407 28.72 15.01 -6.91
N TRP A 408 28.53 13.78 -7.39
CA TRP A 408 29.56 13.02 -8.11
C TRP A 408 29.62 13.33 -9.61
N GLY A 409 28.76 14.23 -10.09
CA GLY A 409 28.65 14.61 -11.48
C GLY A 409 27.80 13.63 -12.30
N TYR A 410 26.74 13.06 -11.73
CA TYR A 410 25.84 12.13 -12.42
C TYR A 410 24.36 12.53 -12.33
N GLY A 411 23.61 12.27 -13.40
CA GLY A 411 22.16 12.26 -13.41
C GLY A 411 21.62 10.89 -13.85
N VAL A 412 20.34 10.61 -13.58
CA VAL A 412 19.75 9.31 -13.92
C VAL A 412 18.63 9.46 -14.95
N SER A 413 18.60 8.58 -15.94
CA SER A 413 17.47 8.44 -16.86
C SER A 413 17.09 7.00 -17.06
N THR A 414 15.83 6.73 -17.35
CA THR A 414 15.44 5.44 -17.91
C THR A 414 15.96 5.30 -19.35
N GLY A 415 16.32 4.07 -19.76
CA GLY A 415 16.65 3.75 -21.15
C GLY A 415 15.56 4.24 -22.11
N PRO A 416 15.92 4.96 -23.19
CA PRO A 416 14.96 5.72 -23.97
C PRO A 416 14.00 4.84 -24.78
N LEU A 417 14.38 3.60 -25.11
CA LEU A 417 13.57 2.72 -25.96
C LEU A 417 12.47 1.97 -25.18
N VAL A 418 11.21 2.27 -25.49
CA VAL A 418 10.05 1.42 -25.15
C VAL A 418 9.81 0.43 -26.28
N TRP A 419 10.56 -0.67 -26.28
CA TRP A 419 10.69 -1.60 -27.42
C TRP A 419 9.37 -2.05 -28.05
N ASN A 420 8.32 -2.25 -27.23
CA ASN A 420 7.00 -2.70 -27.70
C ASN A 420 6.35 -1.75 -28.71
N ARG A 421 6.71 -0.46 -28.68
CA ARG A 421 6.21 0.57 -29.62
C ARG A 421 6.98 0.61 -30.93
N PHE A 422 8.15 -0.05 -31.00
CA PHE A 422 9.10 0.02 -32.11
C PHE A 422 9.48 -1.37 -32.63
N LYS A 423 8.58 -2.36 -32.51
CA LYS A 423 8.81 -3.74 -32.96
C LYS A 423 9.31 -3.85 -34.41
N PRO A 424 8.81 -3.06 -35.39
CA PRO A 424 9.29 -3.12 -36.78
C PRO A 424 10.77 -2.75 -36.97
N GLN A 425 11.40 -2.10 -35.99
CA GLN A 425 12.79 -1.64 -36.05
C GLN A 425 13.79 -2.62 -35.41
N LEU A 426 13.31 -3.69 -34.78
CA LEU A 426 14.14 -4.75 -34.19
C LEU A 426 14.83 -5.58 -35.28
N ARG A 427 16.09 -5.96 -35.07
CA ARG A 427 16.92 -6.70 -36.04
C ARG A 427 17.72 -7.81 -35.37
N ASP A 428 17.81 -8.97 -36.04
CA ASP A 428 18.57 -10.14 -35.56
C ASP A 428 20.04 -10.14 -36.00
N ARG A 429 20.37 -9.37 -37.03
CA ARG A 429 21.72 -9.30 -37.60
C ARG A 429 22.25 -7.87 -37.53
N PRO A 430 23.56 -7.69 -37.31
CA PRO A 430 24.19 -6.40 -37.53
C PRO A 430 24.15 -6.08 -39.04
N GLY A 431 24.18 -4.81 -39.39
CA GLY A 431 24.29 -4.34 -40.78
C GLY A 431 23.17 -3.43 -41.24
N GLY A 432 23.49 -2.60 -42.24
CA GLY A 432 22.65 -1.48 -42.69
C GLY A 432 23.03 -0.15 -42.03
N LYS A 433 22.80 0.97 -42.73
CA LYS A 433 22.98 2.30 -42.15
C LYS A 433 22.05 2.45 -40.94
N ALA A 434 22.58 3.02 -39.85
CA ALA A 434 21.85 3.32 -38.61
C ALA A 434 21.31 2.10 -37.83
N THR A 435 21.96 0.93 -37.92
CA THR A 435 21.68 -0.23 -37.06
C THR A 435 22.69 -0.28 -35.91
N PHE A 436 22.21 -0.27 -34.66
CA PHE A 436 23.04 -0.25 -33.45
C PHE A 436 22.73 -1.43 -32.53
N PRO A 437 23.69 -1.86 -31.67
CA PRO A 437 23.41 -2.83 -30.61
C PRO A 437 22.26 -2.36 -29.70
N LEU A 438 21.33 -3.27 -29.44
CA LEU A 438 20.23 -3.05 -28.50
C LEU A 438 20.57 -3.69 -27.15
N ILE A 439 20.74 -2.85 -26.13
CA ILE A 439 21.13 -3.25 -24.79
C ILE A 439 19.88 -3.54 -23.98
N TRP A 440 19.64 -4.82 -23.71
CA TRP A 440 18.58 -5.32 -22.84
C TRP A 440 19.02 -5.40 -21.38
N ALA A 441 18.07 -5.40 -20.44
CA ALA A 441 18.37 -5.62 -19.02
C ALA A 441 19.17 -6.90 -18.73
N GLU A 442 19.06 -7.94 -19.56
CA GLU A 442 19.89 -9.15 -19.41
C GLU A 442 21.37 -8.91 -19.70
N ALA A 443 21.76 -7.83 -20.37
CA ALA A 443 23.16 -7.49 -20.60
C ALA A 443 23.89 -7.06 -19.33
N VAL A 444 23.15 -6.66 -18.28
CA VAL A 444 23.68 -6.47 -16.93
C VAL A 444 23.53 -7.78 -16.18
N THR A 445 24.64 -8.44 -15.87
CA THR A 445 24.63 -9.74 -15.20
C THR A 445 24.40 -9.61 -13.69
N ALA A 446 24.01 -10.70 -13.05
CA ALA A 446 23.71 -10.71 -11.62
C ALA A 446 24.94 -10.41 -10.74
N ASP A 447 26.16 -10.63 -11.25
CA ASP A 447 27.45 -10.31 -10.65
C ASP A 447 27.98 -8.91 -11.00
N GLY A 448 27.21 -8.11 -11.76
CA GLY A 448 27.52 -6.70 -12.03
C GLY A 448 28.44 -6.47 -13.23
N GLN A 449 28.47 -7.41 -14.18
CA GLN A 449 29.24 -7.31 -15.42
C GLN A 449 28.35 -6.92 -16.60
N PHE A 450 28.95 -6.29 -17.60
CA PHE A 450 28.32 -6.05 -18.89
C PHE A 450 28.67 -7.18 -19.85
N ILE A 451 27.65 -7.88 -20.35
CA ILE A 451 27.77 -8.89 -21.40
C ILE A 451 26.73 -8.58 -22.46
N PHE A 452 27.16 -8.23 -23.67
CA PHE A 452 26.22 -8.01 -24.77
C PHE A 452 25.50 -9.32 -25.13
N ARG A 453 24.20 -9.39 -24.84
CA ARG A 453 23.34 -10.54 -25.18
C ARG A 453 21.87 -10.15 -25.32
N ALA A 454 21.17 -10.90 -26.17
CA ALA A 454 19.73 -10.81 -26.41
C ALA A 454 19.18 -12.23 -26.59
N GLN A 455 19.09 -13.00 -25.49
CA GLN A 455 18.78 -14.43 -25.52
C GLN A 455 17.33 -14.73 -25.11
N LYS A 456 16.65 -13.77 -24.45
CA LYS A 456 15.27 -13.97 -24.03
C LYS A 456 14.29 -13.88 -25.19
N ARG A 457 13.12 -14.48 -24.99
CA ARG A 457 12.03 -14.45 -25.98
C ARG A 457 11.68 -13.01 -26.36
N ASN A 458 11.57 -12.74 -27.66
CA ASN A 458 11.29 -11.43 -28.27
C ASN A 458 12.39 -10.38 -28.11
N HIS A 459 13.58 -10.75 -27.62
CA HIS A 459 14.72 -9.84 -27.58
C HIS A 459 15.50 -9.96 -28.89
N ALA A 460 15.67 -8.83 -29.57
CA ALA A 460 16.51 -8.73 -30.75
C ALA A 460 17.84 -8.05 -30.39
N PRO A 461 18.99 -8.54 -30.86
CA PRO A 461 20.30 -7.98 -30.51
C PRO A 461 20.56 -6.58 -31.10
N TYR A 462 19.84 -6.16 -32.13
CA TYR A 462 20.06 -4.87 -32.78
C TYR A 462 18.76 -4.08 -32.99
N PHE A 463 18.91 -2.77 -33.10
CA PHE A 463 17.84 -1.82 -33.37
C PHE A 463 18.24 -0.91 -34.54
N LYS A 464 17.35 -0.75 -35.52
CA LYS A 464 17.55 0.17 -36.65
C LYS A 464 16.85 1.50 -36.34
N LEU A 465 17.62 2.57 -36.24
CA LEU A 465 17.05 3.92 -36.15
C LEU A 465 16.42 4.32 -37.49
N GLU A 466 15.26 4.97 -37.40
CA GLU A 466 14.63 5.68 -38.51
C GLU A 466 14.82 7.20 -38.33
N ALA A 467 14.43 7.98 -39.34
CA ALA A 467 14.55 9.44 -39.24
C ALA A 467 13.70 9.96 -38.07
N GLY A 468 14.31 10.75 -37.18
CA GLY A 468 13.65 11.26 -35.97
C GLY A 468 13.89 10.43 -34.70
N ASP A 469 14.59 9.30 -34.80
CA ASP A 469 14.94 8.43 -33.67
C ASP A 469 16.30 8.75 -33.03
N GLU A 470 16.96 9.85 -33.43
CA GLU A 470 18.32 10.17 -33.00
C GLU A 470 18.45 10.31 -31.47
N TRP A 471 17.35 10.66 -30.80
CA TRP A 471 17.24 10.74 -29.33
C TRP A 471 17.35 9.37 -28.62
N LEU A 472 17.22 8.26 -29.33
CA LEU A 472 17.41 6.89 -28.81
C LEU A 472 18.89 6.51 -28.71
N LEU A 473 19.76 7.20 -29.45
CA LEU A 473 21.18 6.85 -29.54
C LEU A 473 21.92 7.27 -28.26
N VAL A 474 22.65 6.32 -27.70
CA VAL A 474 23.54 6.51 -26.55
C VAL A 474 24.97 6.39 -27.05
N ASP A 475 25.70 7.50 -27.02
CA ASP A 475 27.06 7.64 -27.56
C ASP A 475 28.11 7.89 -26.47
N ARG A 476 27.72 7.85 -25.19
CA ARG A 476 28.59 8.10 -24.05
C ARG A 476 28.58 6.95 -23.04
N PRO A 477 29.72 6.64 -22.40
CA PRO A 477 29.79 5.68 -21.31
C PRO A 477 28.88 6.12 -20.15
N CYS A 478 28.24 5.14 -19.52
CA CYS A 478 27.39 5.34 -18.35
C CYS A 478 27.35 4.06 -17.52
N VAL A 479 26.75 4.12 -16.33
CA VAL A 479 26.43 2.90 -15.57
C VAL A 479 24.99 2.50 -15.89
N LEU A 480 24.80 1.26 -16.31
CA LEU A 480 23.49 0.65 -16.51
C LEU A 480 23.04 -0.03 -15.23
N LEU A 481 21.78 0.12 -14.85
CA LEU A 481 21.20 -0.52 -13.68
C LEU A 481 19.84 -1.14 -13.99
N GLN A 482 19.60 -2.37 -13.54
CA GLN A 482 18.32 -3.06 -13.76
C GLN A 482 17.17 -2.36 -13.02
N ARG A 483 16.13 -1.96 -13.76
CA ARG A 483 14.99 -1.19 -13.23
C ARG A 483 13.96 -2.04 -12.50
N THR A 484 13.90 -3.34 -12.79
CA THR A 484 12.92 -4.25 -12.20
C THR A 484 13.66 -5.39 -11.51
N THR A 485 13.64 -5.38 -10.18
CA THR A 485 14.24 -6.41 -9.34
C THR A 485 13.23 -6.86 -8.30
N ALA A 486 13.08 -8.18 -8.13
CA ALA A 486 12.16 -8.73 -7.14
C ALA A 486 12.72 -8.51 -5.72
N LYS A 487 11.86 -8.42 -4.71
CA LYS A 487 12.29 -8.17 -3.33
C LYS A 487 13.10 -9.33 -2.76
N GLU A 488 12.82 -10.54 -3.22
CA GLU A 488 13.41 -11.82 -2.83
C GLU A 488 14.77 -12.06 -3.50
N GLN A 489 15.14 -11.25 -4.51
CA GLN A 489 16.48 -11.33 -5.08
C GLN A 489 17.52 -10.93 -4.04
N ALA A 490 18.70 -11.56 -4.14
CA ALA A 490 19.83 -11.28 -3.25
C ALA A 490 20.22 -9.78 -3.24
N ARG A 491 20.03 -9.08 -4.36
CA ARG A 491 20.23 -7.63 -4.50
C ARG A 491 19.08 -7.00 -5.29
N ARG A 492 18.67 -5.80 -4.88
CA ARG A 492 17.78 -4.89 -5.61
C ARG A 492 18.56 -4.02 -6.60
N LEU A 493 19.78 -3.61 -6.23
CA LEU A 493 20.65 -2.84 -7.10
C LEU A 493 21.61 -3.79 -7.83
N ILE A 494 21.50 -3.82 -9.15
CA ILE A 494 22.36 -4.63 -10.03
C ILE A 494 22.79 -3.73 -11.16
N ALA A 495 24.07 -3.36 -11.17
CA ALA A 495 24.63 -2.36 -12.06
C ALA A 495 25.85 -2.87 -12.82
N ALA A 496 26.10 -2.36 -14.01
CA ALA A 496 27.33 -2.60 -14.77
C ALA A 496 27.72 -1.34 -15.54
N GLU A 497 29.01 -1.11 -15.71
CA GLU A 497 29.49 -0.07 -16.62
C GLU A 497 29.18 -0.46 -18.07
N LEU A 498 28.63 0.48 -18.86
CA LEU A 498 28.56 0.37 -20.32
C LEU A 498 29.93 0.81 -20.89
N PRO A 499 30.74 -0.12 -21.42
CA PRO A 499 32.13 0.18 -21.75
C PRO A 499 32.28 1.17 -22.91
N ALA A 500 33.24 2.09 -22.79
CA ALA A 500 33.51 3.11 -23.80
C ALA A 500 34.00 2.52 -25.14
N ASP A 501 34.83 1.49 -25.07
CA ASP A 501 35.33 0.73 -26.22
C ASP A 501 34.18 0.02 -26.96
N PHE A 502 33.20 -0.53 -26.25
CA PHE A 502 32.02 -1.15 -26.85
C PHE A 502 31.19 -0.11 -27.61
N ILE A 503 30.96 1.08 -27.03
CA ILE A 503 30.25 2.18 -27.70
C ILE A 503 31.03 2.63 -28.95
N GLN A 504 32.34 2.85 -28.82
CA GLN A 504 33.19 3.32 -29.91
C GLN A 504 33.22 2.31 -31.07
N ALA A 505 33.32 1.01 -30.77
CA ALA A 505 33.34 -0.04 -31.78
C ALA A 505 32.06 -0.10 -32.62
N HIS A 506 30.93 0.36 -32.08
CA HIS A 506 29.62 0.32 -32.74
C HIS A 506 29.09 1.70 -33.16
N GLY A 507 29.81 2.79 -32.85
CA GLY A 507 29.35 4.16 -33.09
C GLY A 507 28.15 4.58 -32.23
N GLY A 508 27.87 3.87 -31.14
CA GLY A 508 26.72 4.09 -30.26
C GLY A 508 25.92 2.81 -29.98
N VAL A 509 24.99 2.90 -29.04
CA VAL A 509 24.06 1.82 -28.67
C VAL A 509 22.65 2.36 -28.44
N VAL A 510 21.65 1.48 -28.44
CA VAL A 510 20.28 1.81 -28.00
C VAL A 510 20.01 1.07 -26.70
N VAL A 511 19.53 1.77 -25.67
CA VAL A 511 19.24 1.17 -24.35
C VAL A 511 17.72 1.11 -24.15
N GLU A 512 17.22 -0.06 -23.75
CA GLU A 512 15.79 -0.25 -23.48
C GLU A 512 15.37 0.14 -22.06
N ASN A 513 14.07 0.35 -21.88
CA ASN A 513 13.52 1.01 -20.71
C ASN A 513 13.46 0.17 -19.42
N HIS A 514 13.82 -1.12 -19.41
CA HIS A 514 14.04 -1.89 -18.17
C HIS A 514 15.44 -1.70 -17.58
N LEU A 515 16.25 -0.83 -18.18
CA LEU A 515 17.48 -0.30 -17.59
C LEU A 515 17.29 1.18 -17.22
N ASN A 516 17.88 1.58 -16.10
CA ASN A 516 18.26 2.96 -15.85
C ASN A 516 19.70 3.17 -16.32
N MET A 517 20.01 4.40 -16.70
CA MET A 517 21.30 4.89 -17.10
C MET A 517 21.72 5.98 -16.12
N ILE A 518 22.77 5.74 -15.35
CA ILE A 518 23.42 6.74 -14.51
C ILE A 518 24.51 7.39 -15.38
N ARG A 519 24.20 8.58 -15.89
CA ARG A 519 24.96 9.26 -16.95
C ARG A 519 25.79 10.39 -16.36
N PRO A 520 27.07 10.53 -16.76
CA PRO A 520 27.90 11.63 -16.32
C PRO A 520 27.42 12.97 -16.90
N SER A 521 27.31 13.97 -16.03
CA SER A 521 27.02 15.37 -16.36
C SER A 521 28.32 16.09 -16.68
N GLY A 522 28.87 15.86 -17.86
CA GLY A 522 30.19 16.39 -18.26
C GLY A 522 31.33 15.46 -17.84
N LYS A 523 32.38 16.00 -17.21
CA LYS A 523 33.49 15.20 -16.67
C LYS A 523 33.15 14.83 -15.22
N PRO A 524 32.85 13.55 -14.91
CA PRO A 524 32.40 13.18 -13.58
C PRO A 524 33.56 13.21 -12.58
N GLU A 525 33.26 13.58 -11.34
CA GLU A 525 34.22 13.60 -10.23
C GLU A 525 34.56 12.19 -9.74
N VAL A 526 33.69 11.22 -10.00
CA VAL A 526 33.85 9.80 -9.65
C VAL A 526 33.84 8.97 -10.94
N PRO A 527 34.73 7.98 -11.15
CA PRO A 527 34.68 7.14 -12.35
C PRO A 527 33.45 6.22 -12.38
N PRO A 528 32.89 5.88 -13.58
CA PRO A 528 31.73 5.00 -13.71
C PRO A 528 31.91 3.63 -13.02
N ALA A 529 33.09 3.03 -13.11
CA ALA A 529 33.42 1.77 -12.43
C ALA A 529 33.24 1.86 -10.90
N VAL A 530 33.56 3.00 -10.28
CA VAL A 530 33.42 3.22 -8.83
C VAL A 530 31.96 3.39 -8.46
N VAL A 531 31.18 4.10 -9.29
CA VAL A 531 29.72 4.19 -9.12
C VAL A 531 29.07 2.80 -9.20
N ALA A 532 29.44 1.99 -10.20
CA ALA A 532 28.97 0.62 -10.32
C ALA A 532 29.36 -0.25 -9.12
N ALA A 533 30.60 -0.13 -8.61
CA ALA A 533 31.06 -0.88 -7.45
C ALA A 533 30.25 -0.55 -6.18
N ILE A 534 29.97 0.75 -5.93
CA ILE A 534 29.15 1.18 -4.79
C ILE A 534 27.71 0.69 -4.93
N LEU A 535 27.08 0.88 -6.08
CA LEU A 535 25.70 0.46 -6.32
C LEU A 535 25.50 -1.06 -6.21
N ASN A 536 26.53 -1.86 -6.50
CA ASN A 536 26.47 -3.31 -6.35
C ASN A 536 26.80 -3.80 -4.92
N SER A 537 27.24 -2.93 -4.01
CA SER A 537 27.62 -3.33 -2.66
C SER A 537 26.41 -3.70 -1.78
N ARG A 538 26.62 -4.62 -0.85
CA ARG A 538 25.55 -5.11 0.04
C ARG A 538 25.00 -4.00 0.93
N ILE A 539 25.87 -3.11 1.42
CA ILE A 539 25.46 -2.05 2.34
C ILE A 539 24.56 -1.01 1.65
N VAL A 540 24.87 -0.67 0.40
CA VAL A 540 24.04 0.25 -0.40
C VAL A 540 22.72 -0.41 -0.79
N ASP A 541 22.71 -1.71 -1.06
CA ASP A 541 21.47 -2.47 -1.25
C ASP A 541 20.57 -2.42 0.00
N GLN A 542 21.13 -2.54 1.21
CA GLN A 542 20.38 -2.40 2.47
C GLN A 542 19.80 -0.99 2.63
N VAL A 543 20.59 0.05 2.35
CA VAL A 543 20.10 1.45 2.35
C VAL A 543 18.95 1.61 1.37
N PHE A 544 19.11 1.11 0.15
CA PHE A 544 18.07 1.18 -0.88
C PHE A 544 16.80 0.45 -0.46
N ARG A 545 16.88 -0.72 0.19
CA ARG A 545 15.70 -1.45 0.73
C ARG A 545 14.99 -0.69 1.85
N CYS A 546 15.71 0.11 2.64
CA CYS A 546 15.10 0.97 3.66
C CYS A 546 14.32 2.14 3.04
N MET A 547 14.67 2.56 1.83
CA MET A 547 13.99 3.62 1.09
C MET A 547 12.85 3.08 0.21
N ASN A 548 13.12 2.00 -0.52
CA ASN A 548 12.29 1.55 -1.62
C ASN A 548 11.03 0.80 -1.12
N GLY A 549 9.88 1.25 -1.62
CA GLY A 549 8.55 0.68 -1.32
C GLY A 549 7.91 -0.04 -2.50
N SER A 550 8.64 -0.34 -3.57
CA SER A 550 8.08 -0.96 -4.78
C SER A 550 8.98 -2.04 -5.39
N VAL A 551 8.52 -2.73 -6.42
CA VAL A 551 9.36 -3.68 -7.19
C VAL A 551 10.26 -2.98 -8.22
N ALA A 552 10.01 -1.70 -8.50
CA ALA A 552 10.81 -0.91 -9.41
C ALA A 552 11.95 -0.19 -8.66
N VAL A 553 13.04 0.05 -9.37
CA VAL A 553 14.12 0.96 -9.01
C VAL A 553 13.98 2.21 -9.88
N SER A 554 13.47 3.30 -9.35
CA SER A 554 13.23 4.53 -10.14
C SER A 554 14.48 5.40 -10.23
N ALA A 555 14.55 6.25 -11.27
CA ALA A 555 15.60 7.25 -11.41
C ALA A 555 15.64 8.20 -10.19
N PHE A 556 14.48 8.66 -9.72
CA PHE A 556 14.37 9.52 -8.55
C PHE A 556 14.92 8.89 -7.26
N GLU A 557 14.66 7.60 -7.03
CA GLU A 557 15.20 6.89 -5.87
C GLU A 557 16.73 6.79 -5.94
N LEU A 558 17.28 6.50 -7.13
CA LEU A 558 18.73 6.46 -7.33
C LEU A 558 19.37 7.83 -7.12
N GLU A 559 18.76 8.90 -7.63
CA GLU A 559 19.23 10.28 -7.43
C GLU A 559 19.13 10.72 -5.96
N SER A 560 18.18 10.16 -5.21
CA SER A 560 17.98 10.47 -3.79
C SER A 560 18.83 9.62 -2.85
N LEU A 561 19.52 8.58 -3.36
CA LEU A 561 20.31 7.65 -2.57
C LEU A 561 21.45 8.38 -1.85
N PRO A 562 21.56 8.28 -0.51
CA PRO A 562 22.68 8.88 0.20
C PRO A 562 24.00 8.18 -0.13
N LEU A 563 25.02 8.97 -0.43
CA LEU A 563 26.33 8.50 -0.86
C LEU A 563 27.45 9.11 0.00
N PRO A 564 28.62 8.44 0.10
CA PRO A 564 29.80 8.98 0.76
C PRO A 564 30.30 10.27 0.10
N ASP A 565 30.97 11.11 0.89
CA ASP A 565 31.63 12.32 0.39
C ASP A 565 32.78 11.94 -0.58
N LEU A 566 33.04 12.80 -1.58
CA LEU A 566 34.14 12.66 -2.51
C LEU A 566 35.50 12.47 -1.81
N ALA A 567 35.70 13.15 -0.67
CA ALA A 567 36.94 13.08 0.10
C ALA A 567 37.23 11.67 0.65
N ASP A 568 36.18 10.89 0.93
CA ASP A 568 36.30 9.57 1.56
C ASP A 568 36.55 8.45 0.54
N LEU A 569 36.32 8.70 -0.75
CA LEU A 569 36.38 7.67 -1.81
C LEU A 569 37.80 7.27 -2.23
N ALA A 570 38.84 7.90 -1.70
CA ALA A 570 40.21 7.72 -2.18
C ALA A 570 40.68 6.25 -2.18
N ILE A 571 40.35 5.49 -1.12
CA ILE A 571 40.73 4.07 -0.99
C ILE A 571 39.94 3.23 -2.00
N LEU A 572 38.62 3.40 -2.05
CA LEU A 572 37.76 2.66 -2.96
C LEU A 572 38.16 2.88 -4.43
N ARG A 573 38.48 4.12 -4.82
CA ARG A 573 38.95 4.45 -6.17
C ARG A 573 40.21 3.68 -6.54
N LYS A 574 41.16 3.55 -5.60
CA LYS A 574 42.38 2.75 -5.80
C LYS A 574 42.08 1.26 -5.92
N LEU A 575 41.19 0.73 -5.09
CA LEU A 575 40.80 -0.69 -5.13
C LEU A 575 40.14 -1.06 -6.47
N VAL A 576 39.20 -0.24 -6.93
CA VAL A 576 38.51 -0.45 -8.21
C VAL A 576 39.48 -0.32 -9.39
N ALA A 577 40.34 0.71 -9.40
CA ALA A 577 41.33 0.89 -10.45
C ALA A 577 42.36 -0.25 -10.52
N ALA A 578 42.68 -0.87 -9.37
CA ALA A 578 43.59 -2.01 -9.28
C ALA A 578 42.92 -3.36 -9.58
N GLY A 579 41.61 -3.41 -9.86
CA GLY A 579 40.88 -4.67 -10.06
C GLY A 579 40.87 -5.55 -8.81
N ALA A 580 40.77 -4.94 -7.62
CA ALA A 580 40.74 -5.68 -6.36
C ALA A 580 39.55 -6.66 -6.28
N THR A 581 39.67 -7.67 -5.42
CA THR A 581 38.60 -8.65 -5.20
C THR A 581 37.33 -8.00 -4.67
N GLN A 582 36.18 -8.60 -4.98
CA GLN A 582 34.87 -8.10 -4.52
C GLN A 582 34.82 -7.95 -2.99
N ASP A 583 35.40 -8.89 -2.23
CA ASP A 583 35.39 -8.83 -0.76
C ASP A 583 36.09 -7.58 -0.22
N ARG A 584 37.18 -7.14 -0.85
CA ARG A 584 37.89 -5.91 -0.45
C ARG A 584 37.09 -4.66 -0.79
N ILE A 585 36.40 -4.67 -1.92
CA ILE A 585 35.50 -3.59 -2.33
C ILE A 585 34.30 -3.51 -1.37
N GLU A 586 33.70 -4.65 -1.03
CA GLU A 586 32.59 -4.73 -0.06
C GLU A 586 33.00 -4.25 1.33
N ALA A 587 34.18 -4.64 1.81
CA ALA A 587 34.69 -4.21 3.11
C ALA A 587 34.88 -2.68 3.16
N GLU A 588 35.42 -2.09 2.09
CA GLU A 588 35.59 -0.63 2.00
C GLU A 588 34.24 0.09 1.89
N CYS A 589 33.29 -0.42 1.10
CA CYS A 589 31.93 0.11 1.06
C CYS A 589 31.27 0.04 2.45
N HIS A 590 31.39 -1.08 3.16
CA HIS A 590 30.87 -1.22 4.52
C HIS A 590 31.46 -0.18 5.48
N ARG A 591 32.77 0.05 5.42
CA ARG A 591 33.47 1.09 6.20
C ARG A 591 32.96 2.49 5.89
N LEU A 592 32.76 2.84 4.62
CA LEU A 592 32.24 4.14 4.18
C LEU A 592 30.82 4.42 4.73
N TYR A 593 30.03 3.38 4.94
CA TYR A 593 28.69 3.45 5.52
C TYR A 593 28.68 3.25 7.05
N GLY A 594 29.85 3.34 7.69
CA GLY A 594 29.99 3.36 9.15
C GLY A 594 29.99 1.99 9.81
N GLY A 595 30.18 0.92 9.03
CA GLY A 595 30.41 -0.41 9.58
C GLY A 595 31.84 -0.59 10.10
N GLU A 596 32.00 -1.30 11.21
CA GLU A 596 33.33 -1.69 11.69
C GLU A 596 34.00 -2.60 10.63
N ALA A 597 35.31 -2.42 10.42
CA ALA A 597 36.06 -3.30 9.54
C ALA A 597 36.14 -4.68 10.22
N GLY A 598 35.41 -5.65 9.67
CA GLY A 598 35.40 -7.04 10.15
C GLY A 598 36.70 -7.78 9.89
#